data_AF-A0A3D0SRZ8-F1
#
_entry.id   AF-A0A3D0SRZ8-F1
#
_cell.length_a   1.000
_cell.length_b   1.000
_cell.length_c   1.000
_cell.angle_alpha   90.00
_cell.angle_beta   90.00
_cell.angle_gamma   90.00
#
_symmetry.space_group_name_H-M   'P 1'
#
loop_
_entity.id
_entity.type
_entity.pdbx_description
1 polymer ?
#
loop_
_entity_poly.entity_id
_entity_poly.type
_entity_poly.pdbx_seq_one_letter_code
_entity_poly.pdbx_strand_id
1 'polypeptide(L)'
;MIQAALAPDQIWSLLLELRRASRTLETLPGRFGLGLARQDQWVLIPADDPAALIEVANDGSWIAKTPVTQVSEELLDLYLPMSLACRQQPFTVAHLGQSLDGRIATACGASCHINGPENLIHLHRMRALCDAILVGAGTVECDDPQLTTRRVTGPHPVRVVIDPHRRLTVERHLFQDRTTSTLVVCAEALVDQPGPGYAEVVGIPHDGQRLPLREIIRRLHQRGLFGLFIEGGGVTVSAFLEEGLLDRLHIAIAPLIIGSGRPGITLPVINDLSQGLRPRHRRYEMGKDVLFDCRFS
;
A
#
# COMPACT_ATOMS: atom_id res chain seq x y z
N MET A 1 -13.95 -35.68 -11.53
CA MET A 1 -14.11 -34.38 -12.22
C MET A 1 -12.88 -33.56 -11.92
N ILE A 2 -12.18 -33.07 -12.94
CA ILE A 2 -11.04 -32.15 -12.74
C ILE A 2 -11.63 -30.83 -12.26
N GLN A 3 -11.25 -30.38 -11.07
CA GLN A 3 -11.69 -29.10 -10.54
C GLN A 3 -11.10 -27.98 -11.40
N ALA A 4 -11.93 -27.04 -11.85
CA ALA A 4 -11.48 -25.93 -12.68
C ALA A 4 -10.45 -25.08 -11.93
N ALA A 5 -9.45 -24.56 -12.65
CA ALA A 5 -8.43 -23.72 -12.05
C ALA A 5 -9.04 -22.41 -11.53
N LEU A 6 -8.58 -21.93 -10.38
CA LEU A 6 -9.06 -20.66 -9.82
C LEU A 6 -8.61 -19.49 -10.71
N ALA A 7 -9.60 -18.74 -11.21
CA ALA A 7 -9.40 -17.60 -12.08
C ALA A 7 -8.99 -16.32 -11.31
N PRO A 8 -8.37 -15.32 -11.98
CA PRO A 8 -7.93 -14.09 -11.33
C PRO A 8 -9.03 -13.33 -10.57
N ASP A 9 -10.26 -13.29 -11.09
CA ASP A 9 -11.39 -12.62 -10.43
C ASP A 9 -11.82 -13.32 -9.13
N GLN A 10 -11.72 -14.66 -9.09
CA GLN A 10 -11.99 -15.44 -7.89
C GLN A 10 -10.94 -15.16 -6.82
N ILE A 11 -9.66 -15.08 -7.20
CA ILE A 11 -8.57 -14.70 -6.30
C ILE A 11 -8.72 -13.25 -5.81
N TRP A 12 -9.14 -12.33 -6.67
CA TRP A 12 -9.37 -10.96 -6.24
C TRP A 12 -10.49 -10.87 -5.19
N SER A 13 -11.61 -11.57 -5.42
CA SER A 13 -12.70 -11.68 -4.45
C SER A 13 -12.24 -12.32 -3.13
N LEU A 14 -11.41 -13.37 -3.22
CA LEU A 14 -10.79 -14.03 -2.05
C LEU A 14 -9.96 -13.04 -1.24
N LEU A 15 -9.09 -12.28 -1.89
CA LEU A 15 -8.21 -11.33 -1.22
C LEU A 15 -9.00 -10.24 -0.49
N LEU A 16 -10.14 -9.80 -1.03
CA LEU A 16 -11.04 -8.84 -0.38
C LEU A 16 -11.79 -9.44 0.82
N GLU A 17 -12.26 -10.68 0.72
CA GLU A 17 -12.92 -11.34 1.86
C GLU A 17 -11.93 -11.69 2.97
N LEU A 18 -10.74 -12.19 2.62
CA LEU A 18 -9.66 -12.38 3.59
C LEU A 18 -9.26 -11.04 4.22
N ARG A 19 -9.21 -9.97 3.41
CA ARG A 19 -8.99 -8.62 3.92
C ARG A 19 -10.01 -8.32 5.01
N ARG A 20 -11.31 -8.39 4.69
CA ARG A 20 -12.41 -8.15 5.63
C ARG A 20 -12.28 -9.00 6.90
N ALA A 21 -12.11 -10.30 6.77
CA ALA A 21 -12.03 -11.24 7.89
C ALA A 21 -10.88 -10.86 8.85
N SER A 22 -9.70 -10.56 8.31
CA SER A 22 -8.50 -10.23 9.09
C SER A 22 -8.63 -8.95 9.94
N ARG A 23 -9.55 -8.03 9.58
CA ARG A 23 -9.81 -6.81 10.37
C ARG A 23 -10.92 -7.01 11.40
N THR A 24 -11.79 -7.99 11.19
CA THR A 24 -12.92 -8.28 12.08
C THR A 24 -12.59 -9.31 13.15
N LEU A 25 -11.67 -10.22 12.87
CA LEU A 25 -11.24 -11.24 13.80
C LEU A 25 -10.32 -10.63 14.87
N GLU A 26 -10.49 -11.09 16.11
CA GLU A 26 -9.59 -10.69 17.20
C GLU A 26 -8.18 -11.26 16.99
N THR A 27 -8.09 -12.50 16.49
CA THR A 27 -6.84 -13.18 16.14
C THR A 27 -7.02 -14.03 14.88
N LEU A 28 -6.11 -13.91 13.92
CA LEU A 28 -6.01 -14.85 12.79
C LEU A 28 -5.32 -16.15 13.24
N PRO A 29 -5.85 -17.33 12.86
CA PRO A 29 -5.13 -18.59 13.06
C PRO A 29 -3.77 -18.57 12.36
N GLY A 30 -2.77 -19.24 12.95
CA GLY A 30 -1.43 -19.32 12.35
C GLY A 30 -1.42 -19.99 10.97
N ARG A 31 -2.35 -20.93 10.74
CA ARG A 31 -2.64 -21.55 9.44
C ARG A 31 -4.15 -21.78 9.32
N PHE A 32 -4.69 -21.56 8.14
CA PHE A 32 -6.12 -21.78 7.83
C PHE A 32 -6.32 -22.07 6.34
N GLY A 33 -7.45 -22.68 6.03
CA GLY A 33 -7.93 -22.91 4.67
C GLY A 33 -8.89 -21.81 4.22
N LEU A 34 -8.90 -21.55 2.92
CA LEU A 34 -9.89 -20.73 2.23
C LEU A 34 -10.70 -21.64 1.32
N GLY A 35 -11.99 -21.76 1.61
CA GLY A 35 -12.95 -22.55 0.84
C GLY A 35 -14.08 -21.69 0.30
N LEU A 36 -14.87 -22.26 -0.61
CA LEU A 36 -16.10 -21.65 -1.11
C LEU A 36 -17.30 -22.29 -0.39
N ALA A 37 -18.09 -21.45 0.27
CA ALA A 37 -19.39 -21.85 0.80
C ALA A 37 -20.46 -21.87 -0.31
N ARG A 38 -21.72 -22.11 0.06
CA ARG A 38 -22.86 -21.95 -0.87
C ARG A 38 -22.88 -20.51 -1.38
N GLN A 39 -23.23 -20.31 -2.66
CA GLN A 39 -23.27 -18.99 -3.34
C GLN A 39 -21.90 -18.36 -3.63
N ASP A 40 -20.84 -19.16 -3.79
CA ASP A 40 -19.49 -18.69 -4.17
C ASP A 40 -18.89 -17.66 -3.20
N GLN A 41 -19.30 -17.68 -1.94
CA GLN A 41 -18.73 -16.83 -0.89
C GLN A 41 -17.50 -17.49 -0.27
N TRP A 42 -16.41 -16.75 -0.16
CA TRP A 42 -15.19 -17.19 0.51
C TRP A 42 -15.37 -17.28 2.02
N VAL A 43 -14.90 -18.39 2.60
CA VAL A 43 -14.93 -18.65 4.04
C VAL A 43 -13.60 -19.16 4.53
N LEU A 44 -13.24 -18.75 5.75
CA LEU A 44 -12.10 -19.31 6.47
C LEU A 44 -12.55 -20.62 7.12
N ILE A 45 -11.81 -21.69 6.85
CA ILE A 45 -12.06 -23.04 7.36
C ILE A 45 -10.76 -23.64 7.90
N PRO A 46 -10.80 -24.75 8.66
CA PRO A 46 -9.59 -25.43 9.08
C PRO A 46 -8.68 -25.78 7.90
N ALA A 47 -7.36 -25.67 8.09
CA ALA A 47 -6.40 -25.90 7.02
C ALA A 47 -6.49 -27.33 6.46
N ASP A 48 -6.79 -28.32 7.30
CA ASP A 48 -6.96 -29.74 6.95
C ASP A 48 -8.35 -30.10 6.39
N ASP A 49 -9.27 -29.14 6.32
CA ASP A 49 -10.60 -29.35 5.77
C ASP A 49 -10.52 -29.75 4.27
N PRO A 50 -11.19 -30.83 3.83
CA PRO A 50 -11.21 -31.25 2.42
C PRO A 50 -11.78 -30.19 1.45
N ALA A 51 -12.57 -29.24 1.94
CA ALA A 51 -13.12 -28.14 1.15
C ALA A 51 -12.14 -26.95 0.98
N ALA A 52 -10.97 -26.98 1.65
CA ALA A 52 -9.95 -25.94 1.49
C ALA A 52 -9.35 -25.98 0.09
N LEU A 53 -9.47 -24.85 -0.63
CA LEU A 53 -8.95 -24.68 -1.98
C LEU A 53 -7.54 -24.08 -1.96
N ILE A 54 -7.31 -23.15 -1.04
CA ILE A 54 -6.00 -22.55 -0.77
C ILE A 54 -5.77 -22.64 0.73
N GLU A 55 -4.58 -23.06 1.11
CA GLU A 55 -4.11 -22.97 2.48
C GLU A 55 -3.22 -21.73 2.62
N VAL A 56 -3.40 -20.97 3.70
CA VAL A 56 -2.63 -19.76 3.99
C VAL A 56 -2.06 -19.85 5.41
N ALA A 57 -0.80 -19.48 5.55
CA ALA A 57 -0.18 -19.21 6.83
C ALA A 57 -0.11 -17.70 7.08
N ASN A 58 -0.06 -17.31 8.35
CA ASN A 58 0.04 -15.90 8.72
C ASN A 58 1.35 -15.24 8.26
N ASP A 59 2.42 -15.99 8.00
CA ASP A 59 3.66 -15.45 7.39
C ASP A 59 3.51 -15.08 5.89
N GLY A 60 2.32 -15.27 5.31
CA GLY A 60 2.02 -14.99 3.92
C GLY A 60 2.41 -16.12 2.96
N SER A 61 2.91 -17.24 3.46
CA SER A 61 3.04 -18.46 2.65
C SER A 61 1.68 -19.09 2.38
N TRP A 62 1.54 -19.69 1.20
CA TRP A 62 0.30 -20.30 0.76
C TRP A 62 0.55 -21.54 -0.08
N ILE A 63 -0.42 -22.45 -0.09
CA ILE A 63 -0.38 -23.70 -0.85
C ILE A 63 -1.71 -23.86 -1.59
N ALA A 64 -1.66 -24.08 -2.90
CA ALA A 64 -2.83 -24.44 -3.69
C ALA A 64 -3.20 -25.91 -3.46
N LYS A 65 -4.45 -26.18 -3.09
CA LYS A 65 -5.03 -27.54 -3.05
C LYS A 65 -5.87 -27.87 -4.29
N THR A 66 -6.12 -26.84 -5.11
CA THR A 66 -6.76 -26.92 -6.42
C THR A 66 -5.86 -26.24 -7.46
N PRO A 67 -5.97 -26.55 -8.76
CA PRO A 67 -5.22 -25.82 -9.78
C PRO A 67 -5.47 -24.30 -9.70
N VAL A 68 -4.42 -23.53 -9.93
CA VAL A 68 -4.42 -22.06 -9.97
C VAL A 68 -3.73 -21.64 -11.27
N THR A 69 -4.24 -20.59 -11.94
CA THR A 69 -3.56 -20.05 -13.12
C THR A 69 -2.32 -19.26 -12.72
N GLN A 70 -1.32 -19.11 -13.59
CA GLN A 70 -0.12 -18.32 -13.28
C GLN A 70 -0.46 -16.89 -12.81
N VAL A 71 -1.39 -16.22 -13.49
CA VAL A 71 -1.84 -14.86 -13.10
C VAL A 71 -2.46 -14.86 -11.69
N SER A 72 -3.21 -15.92 -11.34
CA SER A 72 -3.77 -16.11 -10.00
C SER A 72 -2.69 -16.30 -8.93
N GLU A 73 -1.62 -17.04 -9.24
CA GLU A 73 -0.47 -17.19 -8.33
C GLU A 73 0.23 -15.84 -8.09
N GLU A 74 0.45 -15.07 -9.16
CA GLU A 74 1.05 -13.73 -9.06
C GLU A 74 0.22 -12.77 -8.21
N LEU A 75 -1.13 -12.82 -8.34
CA LEU A 75 -2.03 -12.05 -7.47
C LEU A 75 -1.87 -12.45 -5.99
N LEU A 76 -1.85 -13.75 -5.68
CA LEU A 76 -1.66 -14.22 -4.29
C LEU A 76 -0.32 -13.75 -3.74
N ASP A 77 0.77 -13.95 -4.47
CA ASP A 77 2.11 -13.60 -4.02
C ASP A 77 2.32 -12.10 -3.76
N LEU A 78 1.66 -11.26 -4.58
CA LEU A 78 1.81 -9.81 -4.54
C LEU A 78 0.91 -9.16 -3.48
N TYR A 79 -0.29 -9.69 -3.27
CA TYR A 79 -1.33 -8.99 -2.49
C TYR A 79 -1.75 -9.68 -1.19
N LEU A 80 -1.50 -10.99 -1.03
CA LEU A 80 -1.88 -11.74 0.16
C LEU A 80 -1.39 -11.10 1.48
N PRO A 81 -0.13 -10.60 1.59
CA PRO A 81 0.33 -9.95 2.82
C PRO A 81 -0.51 -8.73 3.22
N MET A 82 -0.98 -7.94 2.24
CA MET A 82 -1.87 -6.81 2.52
C MET A 82 -3.22 -7.30 3.03
N SER A 83 -3.75 -8.40 2.48
CA SER A 83 -4.98 -9.03 2.96
C SER A 83 -4.86 -9.62 4.37
N LEU A 84 -3.66 -10.00 4.82
CA LEU A 84 -3.42 -10.54 6.17
C LEU A 84 -3.18 -9.47 7.24
N ALA A 85 -2.98 -8.21 6.84
CA ALA A 85 -2.69 -7.12 7.76
C ALA A 85 -3.76 -7.01 8.87
N CYS A 86 -3.33 -7.06 10.12
CA CYS A 86 -4.18 -7.05 11.31
C CYS A 86 -3.40 -6.51 12.53
N ARG A 87 -4.02 -6.51 13.71
CA ARG A 87 -3.41 -5.95 14.93
C ARG A 87 -2.12 -6.67 15.34
N GLN A 88 -2.07 -7.99 15.24
CA GLN A 88 -0.87 -8.77 15.59
C GLN A 88 0.20 -8.72 14.51
N GLN A 89 -0.19 -8.38 13.28
CA GLN A 89 0.67 -8.38 12.11
C GLN A 89 0.34 -7.16 11.24
N PRO A 90 0.71 -5.95 11.68
CA PRO A 90 0.58 -4.77 10.84
C PRO A 90 1.49 -4.92 9.62
N PHE A 91 1.12 -4.24 8.54
CA PHE A 91 1.83 -4.35 7.27
C PHE A 91 1.92 -2.98 6.60
N THR A 92 3.13 -2.53 6.31
CA THR A 92 3.41 -1.27 5.62
C THR A 92 4.07 -1.54 4.28
N VAL A 93 3.43 -1.11 3.20
CA VAL A 93 3.95 -1.19 1.84
C VAL A 93 4.09 0.19 1.24
N ALA A 94 5.17 0.44 0.51
CA ALA A 94 5.31 1.63 -0.32
C ALA A 94 5.23 1.29 -1.81
N HIS A 95 4.72 2.20 -2.63
CA HIS A 95 4.80 2.13 -4.10
C HIS A 95 5.42 3.39 -4.67
N LEU A 96 6.32 3.20 -5.63
CA LEU A 96 6.92 4.26 -6.41
C LEU A 96 6.92 3.91 -7.89
N GLY A 97 6.30 4.75 -8.72
CA GLY A 97 6.44 4.71 -10.17
C GLY A 97 7.55 5.63 -10.63
N GLN A 98 8.51 5.12 -11.41
CA GLN A 98 9.66 5.89 -11.90
C GLN A 98 10.01 5.56 -13.35
N SER A 99 10.79 6.45 -13.96
CA SER A 99 11.46 6.24 -15.24
C SER A 99 12.64 5.25 -15.12
N LEU A 100 13.18 4.79 -16.25
CA LEU A 100 14.36 3.92 -16.33
C LEU A 100 15.58 4.52 -15.63
N ASP A 101 15.71 5.84 -15.65
CA ASP A 101 16.79 6.60 -15.01
C ASP A 101 16.45 7.04 -13.57
N GLY A 102 15.43 6.43 -12.95
CA GLY A 102 15.14 6.54 -11.52
C GLY A 102 14.44 7.84 -11.12
N ARG A 103 13.67 8.45 -12.01
CA ARG A 103 13.00 9.74 -11.78
C ARG A 103 11.49 9.59 -11.66
N ILE A 104 10.89 10.33 -10.73
CA ILE A 104 9.44 10.28 -10.43
C ILE A 104 8.67 11.50 -10.91
N ALA A 105 9.39 12.52 -11.37
CA ALA A 105 8.84 13.73 -11.94
C ALA A 105 9.93 14.48 -12.72
N THR A 106 9.52 15.40 -13.59
CA THR A 106 10.43 16.41 -14.13
C THR A 106 10.93 17.33 -13.02
N ALA A 107 11.94 18.17 -13.31
CA ALA A 107 12.48 19.13 -12.33
C ALA A 107 11.38 20.08 -11.79
N CYS A 108 10.47 20.53 -12.67
CA CYS A 108 9.33 21.38 -12.29
C CYS A 108 8.21 20.62 -11.56
N GLY A 109 8.29 19.30 -11.42
CA GLY A 109 7.35 18.50 -10.64
C GLY A 109 6.23 17.85 -11.44
N ALA A 110 6.27 17.90 -12.78
CA ALA A 110 5.31 17.16 -13.59
C ALA A 110 5.58 15.65 -13.47
N SER A 111 4.60 14.92 -12.93
CA SER A 111 4.68 13.50 -12.55
C SER A 111 3.63 12.63 -13.26
N CYS A 112 2.66 13.26 -13.95
CA CYS A 112 1.56 12.56 -14.61
C CYS A 112 2.06 11.66 -15.75
N HIS A 113 1.40 10.49 -15.89
CA HIS A 113 1.59 9.54 -17.00
C HIS A 113 2.94 8.80 -17.03
N ILE A 114 3.67 8.73 -15.92
CA ILE A 114 4.82 7.82 -15.83
C ILE A 114 4.33 6.36 -15.87
N ASN A 115 3.29 6.04 -15.09
CA ASN A 115 2.79 4.68 -14.95
C ASN A 115 1.81 4.27 -16.07
N GLY A 116 1.96 3.04 -16.57
CA GLY A 116 1.03 2.38 -17.48
C GLY A 116 -0.30 1.96 -16.84
N PRO A 117 -1.28 1.54 -17.65
CA PRO A 117 -2.63 1.21 -17.16
C PRO A 117 -2.66 0.03 -16.20
N GLU A 118 -1.83 -1.00 -16.39
CA GLU A 118 -1.72 -2.17 -15.51
C GLU A 118 -1.16 -1.78 -14.13
N ASN A 119 -0.16 -0.90 -14.11
CA ASN A 119 0.40 -0.38 -12.86
C ASN A 119 -0.59 0.54 -12.14
N LEU A 120 -1.43 1.28 -12.87
CA LEU A 120 -2.55 2.02 -12.27
C LEU A 120 -3.60 1.06 -11.65
N ILE A 121 -3.89 -0.07 -12.29
CA ILE A 121 -4.76 -1.12 -11.70
C ILE A 121 -4.10 -1.68 -10.43
N HIS A 122 -2.79 -1.96 -10.46
CA HIS A 122 -2.01 -2.40 -9.29
C HIS A 122 -2.14 -1.43 -8.11
N LEU A 123 -1.92 -0.12 -8.35
CA LEU A 123 -2.11 0.92 -7.33
C LEU A 123 -3.51 0.88 -6.72
N HIS A 124 -4.54 0.74 -7.54
CA HIS A 124 -5.92 0.65 -7.05
C HIS A 124 -6.20 -0.65 -6.28
N ARG A 125 -5.55 -1.76 -6.61
CA ARG A 125 -5.61 -3.00 -5.81
C ARG A 125 -4.96 -2.80 -4.44
N MET A 126 -3.81 -2.14 -4.37
CA MET A 126 -3.16 -1.81 -3.10
C MET A 126 -4.05 -0.93 -2.23
N ARG A 127 -4.66 0.12 -2.81
CA ARG A 127 -5.63 0.99 -2.11
C ARG A 127 -6.84 0.20 -1.58
N ALA A 128 -7.35 -0.76 -2.34
CA ALA A 128 -8.46 -1.60 -1.92
C ALA A 128 -8.10 -2.52 -0.74
N LEU A 129 -6.86 -2.99 -0.65
CA LEU A 129 -6.43 -3.95 0.37
C LEU A 129 -5.88 -3.31 1.63
N CYS A 130 -5.29 -2.11 1.53
CA CYS A 130 -4.80 -1.39 2.69
C CYS A 130 -5.94 -0.66 3.42
N ASP A 131 -5.74 -0.35 4.70
CA ASP A 131 -6.68 0.39 5.54
C ASP A 131 -6.48 1.90 5.41
N ALA A 132 -5.23 2.32 5.18
CA ALA A 132 -4.87 3.72 4.97
C ALA A 132 -3.91 3.90 3.80
N ILE A 133 -4.05 5.04 3.11
CA ILE A 133 -3.10 5.53 2.12
C ILE A 133 -2.43 6.80 2.67
N LEU A 134 -1.11 6.80 2.75
CA LEU A 134 -0.30 7.92 3.24
C LEU A 134 0.41 8.59 2.07
N VAL A 135 0.31 9.92 2.02
CA VAL A 135 1.07 10.77 1.10
C VAL A 135 1.67 11.96 1.86
N GLY A 136 2.74 12.54 1.32
CA GLY A 136 3.25 13.82 1.82
C GLY A 136 2.46 15.01 1.25
N ALA A 137 2.44 16.13 1.96
CA ALA A 137 1.79 17.36 1.50
C ALA A 137 2.29 17.84 0.12
N GLY A 138 3.57 17.59 -0.21
CA GLY A 138 4.12 17.91 -1.54
C GLY A 138 3.38 17.21 -2.69
N THR A 139 3.03 15.94 -2.51
CA THR A 139 2.26 15.19 -3.50
C THR A 139 0.86 15.75 -3.67
N VAL A 140 0.20 16.12 -2.57
CA VAL A 140 -1.13 16.74 -2.62
C VAL A 140 -1.10 18.09 -3.32
N GLU A 141 -0.07 18.90 -3.03
CA GLU A 141 0.06 20.22 -3.62
C GLU A 141 0.32 20.17 -5.13
N CYS A 142 1.19 19.27 -5.58
CA CYS A 142 1.55 19.11 -6.98
C CYS A 142 0.48 18.42 -7.82
N ASP A 143 -0.10 17.32 -7.31
CA ASP A 143 -0.91 16.40 -8.12
C ASP A 143 -2.41 16.48 -7.80
N ASP A 144 -2.78 17.10 -6.67
CA ASP A 144 -4.15 17.20 -6.15
C ASP A 144 -4.97 15.90 -6.28
N PRO A 145 -4.46 14.77 -5.75
CA PRO A 145 -5.02 13.45 -6.01
C PRO A 145 -6.29 13.19 -5.18
N GLN A 146 -7.18 12.34 -5.72
CA GLN A 146 -8.37 11.88 -4.98
C GLN A 146 -8.07 10.81 -3.93
N LEU A 147 -7.02 9.99 -4.15
CA LEU A 147 -6.59 8.89 -3.28
C LEU A 147 -7.68 7.83 -2.98
N THR A 148 -8.57 7.58 -3.93
CA THR A 148 -9.66 6.59 -3.85
C THR A 148 -9.41 5.34 -4.69
N THR A 149 -10.19 4.29 -4.44
CA THR A 149 -10.22 3.02 -5.22
C THR A 149 -11.25 3.12 -6.35
N ARG A 150 -10.84 3.15 -7.63
CA ARG A 150 -11.74 3.43 -8.76
C ARG A 150 -11.60 2.47 -9.95
N ARG A 151 -10.52 1.70 -10.01
CA ARG A 151 -10.24 0.79 -11.15
C ARG A 151 -10.49 -0.69 -10.84
N VAL A 152 -10.82 -1.01 -9.59
CA VAL A 152 -11.12 -2.37 -9.12
C VAL A 152 -12.21 -2.30 -8.06
N THR A 153 -12.92 -3.42 -7.86
CA THR A 153 -13.84 -3.58 -6.72
C THR A 153 -13.06 -3.60 -5.42
N GLY A 154 -13.57 -2.93 -4.38
CA GLY A 154 -13.00 -2.93 -3.04
C GLY A 154 -13.26 -1.60 -2.31
N PRO A 155 -12.94 -1.52 -1.01
CA PRO A 155 -13.14 -0.32 -0.23
C PRO A 155 -12.19 0.81 -0.64
N HIS A 156 -12.51 2.03 -0.23
CA HIS A 156 -11.56 3.13 -0.23
C HIS A 156 -10.72 3.08 1.07
N PRO A 157 -9.40 3.32 1.00
CA PRO A 157 -8.60 3.47 2.20
C PRO A 157 -8.91 4.81 2.88
N VAL A 158 -8.57 4.93 4.17
CA VAL A 158 -8.51 6.23 4.85
C VAL A 158 -7.38 7.04 4.23
N ARG A 159 -7.67 8.28 3.82
CA ARG A 159 -6.68 9.20 3.25
C ARG A 159 -5.89 9.82 4.38
N VAL A 160 -4.57 9.73 4.34
CA VAL A 160 -3.69 10.30 5.37
C VAL A 160 -2.67 11.20 4.68
N VAL A 161 -2.67 12.47 5.06
CA VAL A 161 -1.77 13.49 4.50
C VAL A 161 -0.80 13.94 5.58
N ILE A 162 0.49 13.73 5.35
CA ILE A 162 1.55 14.22 6.25
C ILE A 162 1.86 15.67 5.86
N ASP A 163 1.35 16.60 6.67
CA ASP A 163 1.53 18.05 6.50
C ASP A 163 1.94 18.70 7.84
N PRO A 164 3.24 18.62 8.21
CA PRO A 164 3.73 19.05 9.52
C PRO A 164 3.36 20.50 9.87
N HIS A 165 3.28 21.38 8.87
CA HIS A 165 3.05 22.81 9.03
C HIS A 165 1.66 23.27 8.57
N ARG A 166 0.78 22.34 8.17
CA ARG A 166 -0.58 22.66 7.72
C ARG A 166 -0.65 23.67 6.58
N ARG A 167 0.20 23.50 5.58
CA ARG A 167 0.32 24.41 4.44
C ARG A 167 -0.74 24.17 3.36
N LEU A 168 -1.40 23.01 3.36
CA LEU A 168 -2.40 22.69 2.36
C LEU A 168 -3.70 23.47 2.56
N THR A 169 -4.25 23.94 1.45
CA THR A 169 -5.48 24.72 1.43
C THR A 169 -6.72 23.82 1.29
N VAL A 170 -7.89 24.34 1.65
CA VAL A 170 -9.15 23.55 1.68
C VAL A 170 -9.65 23.14 0.30
N GLU A 171 -9.17 23.79 -0.76
CA GLU A 171 -9.62 23.57 -2.14
C GLU A 171 -9.08 22.27 -2.75
N ARG A 172 -8.26 21.48 -2.05
CA ARG A 172 -7.77 20.19 -2.57
C ARG A 172 -8.88 19.14 -2.59
N HIS A 173 -8.93 18.32 -3.65
CA HIS A 173 -10.02 17.35 -3.87
C HIS A 173 -10.30 16.48 -2.64
N LEU A 174 -9.23 16.02 -1.97
CA LEU A 174 -9.32 15.12 -0.82
C LEU A 174 -9.93 15.75 0.45
N PHE A 175 -10.11 17.08 0.49
CA PHE A 175 -10.76 17.80 1.59
C PHE A 175 -12.22 18.18 1.28
N GLN A 176 -12.62 18.16 0.01
CA GLN A 176 -13.92 18.66 -0.43
C GLN A 176 -15.03 17.62 -0.40
N ASP A 177 -14.71 16.33 -0.33
CA ASP A 177 -15.69 15.25 -0.32
C ASP A 177 -15.65 14.42 0.98
N ARG A 178 -16.71 13.64 1.19
CA ARG A 178 -16.82 12.63 2.26
C ARG A 178 -16.77 11.21 1.70
N THR A 179 -16.13 11.02 0.56
CA THR A 179 -16.05 9.71 -0.13
C THR A 179 -15.36 8.67 0.77
N THR A 180 -14.37 9.11 1.54
CA THR A 180 -13.69 8.34 2.60
C THR A 180 -13.14 9.31 3.65
N SER A 181 -12.83 8.83 4.85
CA SER A 181 -12.23 9.66 5.90
C SER A 181 -10.87 10.22 5.45
N THR A 182 -10.60 11.47 5.82
CA THR A 182 -9.32 12.15 5.58
C THR A 182 -8.72 12.57 6.91
N LEU A 183 -7.46 12.19 7.13
CA LEU A 183 -6.65 12.60 8.26
C LEU A 183 -5.53 13.52 7.77
N VAL A 184 -5.36 14.67 8.41
CA VAL A 184 -4.19 15.54 8.25
C VAL A 184 -3.30 15.36 9.47
N VAL A 185 -2.10 14.84 9.24
CA VAL A 185 -1.10 14.61 10.27
C VAL A 185 -0.16 15.81 10.34
N CYS A 186 -0.16 16.51 11.47
CA CYS A 186 0.62 17.74 11.69
C CYS A 186 1.38 17.72 13.02
N ALA A 187 2.20 18.74 13.25
CA ALA A 187 2.80 18.96 14.57
C ALA A 187 1.69 19.17 15.63
N GLU A 188 1.86 18.59 16.81
CA GLU A 188 0.88 18.63 17.91
C GLU A 188 0.50 20.06 18.31
N ALA A 189 1.42 21.02 18.25
CA ALA A 189 1.15 22.43 18.49
C ALA A 189 0.11 23.07 17.53
N LEU A 190 -0.19 22.41 16.41
CA LEU A 190 -1.13 22.86 15.39
C LEU A 190 -2.42 22.03 15.35
N VAL A 191 -2.63 21.12 16.31
CA VAL A 191 -3.78 20.20 16.31
C VAL A 191 -5.11 20.90 16.57
N ASP A 192 -5.12 21.95 17.39
CA ASP A 192 -6.33 22.64 17.82
C ASP A 192 -6.95 23.53 16.74
N GLN A 193 -6.26 23.75 15.62
CA GLN A 193 -6.84 24.50 14.51
C GLN A 193 -7.80 23.58 13.71
N PRO A 194 -8.92 24.07 13.20
CA PRO A 194 -9.88 23.24 12.45
C PRO A 194 -9.22 22.70 11.18
N GLY A 195 -9.39 21.40 10.90
CA GLY A 195 -8.85 20.78 9.68
C GLY A 195 -9.39 21.41 8.39
N PRO A 196 -8.67 21.30 7.26
CA PRO A 196 -9.18 21.75 5.97
C PRO A 196 -10.41 20.92 5.57
N GLY A 197 -11.53 21.59 5.34
CA GLY A 197 -12.76 20.96 4.85
C GLY A 197 -13.31 19.92 5.82
N TYR A 198 -13.42 18.67 5.36
CA TYR A 198 -13.90 17.55 6.16
C TYR A 198 -12.79 16.73 6.85
N ALA A 199 -11.54 17.17 6.79
CA ALA A 199 -10.43 16.41 7.38
C ALA A 199 -10.41 16.50 8.91
N GLU A 200 -10.17 15.35 9.55
CA GLU A 200 -9.76 15.28 10.96
C GLU A 200 -8.26 15.60 11.07
N VAL A 201 -7.86 16.29 12.13
CA VAL A 201 -6.46 16.63 12.39
C VAL A 201 -5.90 15.68 13.43
N VAL A 202 -4.71 15.14 13.16
CA VAL A 202 -3.97 14.27 14.08
C VAL A 202 -2.64 14.93 14.42
N GLY A 203 -2.53 15.36 15.67
CA GLY A 203 -1.30 15.93 16.22
C GLY A 203 -0.25 14.85 16.53
N ILE A 204 0.99 15.12 16.16
CA ILE A 204 2.15 14.29 16.46
C ILE A 204 3.17 15.11 17.24
N PRO A 205 3.66 14.61 18.40
CA PRO A 205 4.76 15.24 19.12
C PRO A 205 5.94 15.50 18.18
N HIS A 206 6.44 16.72 18.20
CA HIS A 206 7.44 17.20 17.24
C HIS A 206 8.56 17.90 17.99
N ASP A 207 9.80 17.53 17.70
CA ASP A 207 11.03 18.06 18.31
C ASP A 207 11.71 19.15 17.46
N GLY A 208 11.07 19.59 16.38
CA GLY A 208 11.58 20.62 15.47
C GLY A 208 12.24 20.09 14.19
N GLN A 209 12.35 18.77 13.99
CA GLN A 209 12.90 18.20 12.74
C GLN A 209 11.80 17.72 11.77
N ARG A 210 11.50 16.42 11.80
CA ARG A 210 10.43 15.78 11.02
C ARG A 210 9.41 15.22 12.00
N LEU A 211 8.21 14.90 11.52
CA LEU A 211 7.28 14.15 12.36
C LEU A 211 7.80 12.70 12.51
N PRO A 212 7.95 12.18 13.74
CA PRO A 212 8.43 10.81 13.95
C PRO A 212 7.48 9.80 13.31
N LEU A 213 7.95 9.09 12.27
CA LEU A 213 7.10 8.20 11.48
C LEU A 213 6.52 7.05 12.30
N ARG A 214 7.30 6.53 13.25
CA ARG A 214 6.84 5.50 14.21
C ARG A 214 5.63 5.95 15.02
N GLU A 215 5.58 7.22 15.39
CA GLU A 215 4.45 7.79 16.14
C GLU A 215 3.23 7.97 15.24
N ILE A 216 3.42 8.37 13.97
CA ILE A 216 2.34 8.39 12.97
C ILE A 216 1.71 6.99 12.83
N ILE A 217 2.54 5.98 12.58
CA ILE A 217 2.10 4.57 12.48
C ILE A 217 1.34 4.16 13.75
N ARG A 218 1.87 4.48 14.93
CA ARG A 218 1.22 4.18 16.21
C ARG A 218 -0.16 4.83 16.34
N ARG A 219 -0.33 6.10 15.96
CA ARG A 219 -1.63 6.80 15.97
C ARG A 219 -2.63 6.20 14.98
N LEU A 220 -2.15 5.67 13.85
CA LEU A 220 -2.99 4.97 12.87
C LEU A 220 -3.41 3.58 13.37
N HIS A 221 -2.49 2.83 13.99
CA HIS A 221 -2.78 1.54 14.62
C HIS A 221 -3.79 1.67 15.75
N GLN A 222 -3.72 2.75 16.54
CA GLN A 222 -4.73 3.07 17.58
C GLN A 222 -6.14 3.27 17.00
N ARG A 223 -6.23 3.66 15.72
CA ARG A 223 -7.50 3.80 14.97
C ARG A 223 -7.90 2.52 14.24
N GLY A 224 -7.20 1.40 14.46
CA GLY A 224 -7.49 0.12 13.81
C GLY A 224 -7.02 0.02 12.36
N LEU A 225 -6.14 0.92 11.92
CA LEU A 225 -5.57 0.92 10.57
C LEU A 225 -4.24 0.17 10.61
N PHE A 226 -4.19 -1.08 10.14
CA PHE A 226 -3.01 -1.95 10.28
C PHE A 226 -2.32 -2.23 8.95
N GLY A 227 -3.04 -2.17 7.84
CA GLY A 227 -2.47 -2.15 6.49
C GLY A 227 -2.23 -0.70 6.03
N LEU A 228 -0.97 -0.29 5.96
CA LEU A 228 -0.58 1.06 5.54
C LEU A 228 0.03 1.03 4.14
N PHE A 229 -0.49 1.88 3.26
CA PHE A 229 0.04 2.08 1.92
C PHE A 229 0.69 3.46 1.78
N ILE A 230 2.00 3.53 1.64
CA ILE A 230 2.73 4.76 1.36
C ILE A 230 2.78 4.97 -0.15
N GLU A 231 1.96 5.89 -0.66
CA GLU A 231 1.89 6.20 -2.08
C GLU A 231 2.68 7.49 -2.36
N GLY A 232 3.39 7.52 -3.49
CA GLY A 232 3.73 8.75 -4.22
C GLY A 232 4.36 9.89 -3.40
N GLY A 233 5.65 10.10 -3.61
CA GLY A 233 6.43 11.20 -3.08
C GLY A 233 7.77 10.68 -2.61
N GLY A 234 8.84 10.93 -3.39
CA GLY A 234 10.15 10.36 -3.11
C GLY A 234 10.66 10.65 -1.70
N VAL A 235 10.31 11.80 -1.13
CA VAL A 235 10.66 12.19 0.25
C VAL A 235 9.99 11.30 1.30
N THR A 236 8.70 11.00 1.15
CA THR A 236 7.96 10.20 2.13
C THR A 236 8.40 8.74 2.04
N VAL A 237 8.44 8.16 0.83
CA VAL A 237 8.88 6.78 0.61
C VAL A 237 10.31 6.58 1.11
N SER A 238 11.23 7.51 0.80
CA SER A 238 12.61 7.41 1.26
C SER A 238 12.74 7.44 2.78
N ALA A 239 11.91 8.23 3.48
CA ALA A 239 11.97 8.31 4.93
C ALA A 239 11.49 7.04 5.62
N PHE A 240 10.41 6.43 5.13
CA PHE A 240 9.97 5.13 5.63
C PHE A 240 11.01 4.04 5.35
N LEU A 241 11.67 4.08 4.19
CA LEU A 241 12.74 3.16 3.85
C LEU A 241 13.97 3.35 4.76
N GLU A 242 14.40 4.59 4.97
CA GLU A 242 15.53 4.96 5.83
C GLU A 242 15.33 4.52 7.27
N GLU A 243 14.13 4.68 7.83
CA GLU A 243 13.81 4.28 9.21
C GLU A 243 13.53 2.77 9.39
N GLY A 244 13.59 1.98 8.29
CA GLY A 244 13.29 0.54 8.32
C GLY A 244 11.83 0.24 8.66
N LEU A 245 10.90 1.06 8.15
CA LEU A 245 9.47 0.99 8.45
C LEU A 245 8.62 0.40 7.31
N LEU A 246 9.26 -0.17 6.30
CA LEU A 246 8.58 -0.84 5.18
C LEU A 246 8.77 -2.34 5.30
N ASP A 247 7.67 -3.09 5.22
CA ASP A 247 7.70 -4.53 4.99
C ASP A 247 7.99 -4.82 3.52
N ARG A 248 7.38 -4.02 2.63
CA ARG A 248 7.56 -4.10 1.18
C ARG A 248 7.74 -2.75 0.52
N LEU A 249 8.54 -2.74 -0.54
CA LEU A 249 8.69 -1.61 -1.46
C LEU A 249 8.45 -2.09 -2.89
N HIS A 250 7.44 -1.53 -3.52
CA HIS A 250 7.06 -1.77 -4.89
C HIS A 250 7.63 -0.66 -5.77
N ILE A 251 8.57 -1.00 -6.66
CA ILE A 251 9.16 -0.04 -7.61
C ILE A 251 8.70 -0.42 -9.01
N ALA A 252 7.82 0.39 -9.60
CA ALA A 252 7.41 0.24 -10.98
C ALA A 252 8.29 1.10 -11.88
N ILE A 253 8.89 0.48 -12.89
CA ILE A 253 9.78 1.12 -13.84
C ILE A 253 9.11 1.18 -15.20
N ALA A 254 8.80 2.39 -15.65
CA ALA A 254 8.27 2.65 -16.98
C ALA A 254 9.41 2.77 -18.00
N PRO A 255 9.20 2.40 -19.28
CA PRO A 255 10.19 2.52 -20.36
C PRO A 255 10.30 3.98 -20.85
N LEU A 256 10.60 4.88 -19.92
CA LEU A 256 10.72 6.33 -20.09
C LEU A 256 12.09 6.77 -19.55
N ILE A 257 12.71 7.78 -20.16
CA ILE A 257 13.91 8.45 -19.64
C ILE A 257 13.55 9.93 -19.46
N ILE A 258 13.70 10.45 -18.24
CA ILE A 258 13.34 11.85 -17.90
C ILE A 258 14.56 12.77 -17.93
N GLY A 259 15.74 12.26 -17.55
CA GLY A 259 16.97 13.04 -17.39
C GLY A 259 17.09 13.65 -15.99
N SER A 260 17.27 14.96 -15.91
CA SER A 260 17.50 15.69 -14.64
C SER A 260 16.24 15.89 -13.79
N GLY A 261 15.35 14.89 -13.78
CA GLY A 261 14.14 14.87 -12.98
C GLY A 261 14.39 14.68 -11.48
N ARG A 262 13.31 14.75 -10.71
CA ARG A 262 13.35 14.48 -9.26
C ARG A 262 13.64 12.99 -9.03
N PRO A 263 14.65 12.63 -8.21
CA PRO A 263 14.97 11.24 -7.93
C PRO A 263 13.82 10.55 -7.18
N GLY A 264 13.66 9.26 -7.43
CA GLY A 264 12.64 8.45 -6.76
C GLY A 264 12.96 8.14 -5.30
N ILE A 265 14.15 7.60 -5.04
CA ILE A 265 14.63 7.28 -3.70
C ILE A 265 15.88 8.13 -3.42
N THR A 266 15.94 8.73 -2.24
CA THR A 266 17.09 9.49 -1.75
C THR A 266 17.37 9.07 -0.31
N LEU A 267 18.48 8.38 -0.11
CA LEU A 267 18.95 7.90 1.20
C LEU A 267 20.26 8.62 1.58
N PRO A 268 20.71 8.52 2.85
CA PRO A 268 22.02 9.01 3.26
C PRO A 268 23.16 8.50 2.40
N VAL A 269 24.22 9.30 2.30
CA VAL A 269 25.42 8.94 1.51
C VAL A 269 26.09 7.71 2.12
N ILE A 270 26.43 6.75 1.26
CA ILE A 270 27.27 5.60 1.59
C ILE A 270 28.63 5.76 0.91
N ASN A 271 29.69 5.28 1.56
CA ASN A 271 31.05 5.32 1.03
C ASN A 271 31.47 3.97 0.43
N ASP A 272 30.72 2.90 0.72
CA ASP A 272 31.01 1.54 0.29
C ASP A 272 29.74 0.79 -0.14
N LEU A 273 29.83 -0.01 -1.20
CA LEU A 273 28.67 -0.74 -1.77
C LEU A 273 28.12 -1.84 -0.84
N SER A 274 28.89 -2.30 0.16
CA SER A 274 28.39 -3.20 1.20
C SER A 274 27.35 -2.56 2.12
N GLN A 275 27.31 -1.22 2.19
CA GLN A 275 26.31 -0.47 2.95
C GLN A 275 24.98 -0.32 2.19
N GLY A 276 24.96 -0.67 0.89
CA GLY A 276 23.75 -0.61 0.07
C GLY A 276 22.74 -1.70 0.44
N LEU A 277 21.45 -1.33 0.46
CA LEU A 277 20.37 -2.28 0.71
C LEU A 277 20.26 -3.30 -0.43
N ARG A 278 20.16 -4.59 -0.07
CA ARG A 278 19.98 -5.72 -1.02
C ARG A 278 18.76 -6.57 -0.63
N PRO A 279 17.53 -6.04 -0.77
CA PRO A 279 16.33 -6.77 -0.40
C PRO A 279 16.13 -8.01 -1.29
N ARG A 280 15.47 -9.03 -0.73
CA ARG A 280 14.91 -10.11 -1.55
C ARG A 280 13.86 -9.50 -2.47
N HIS A 281 13.80 -9.94 -3.71
CA HIS A 281 12.85 -9.37 -4.65
C HIS A 281 12.24 -10.38 -5.61
N ARG A 282 11.08 -10.02 -6.16
CA ARG A 282 10.47 -10.64 -7.33
C ARG A 282 10.18 -9.56 -8.37
N ARG A 283 9.97 -9.99 -9.61
CA ARG A 283 9.64 -9.09 -10.73
C ARG A 283 8.34 -9.53 -11.38
N TYR A 284 7.56 -8.54 -11.82
CA TYR A 284 6.30 -8.75 -12.51
C TYR A 284 6.24 -7.85 -13.74
N GLU A 285 5.74 -8.38 -14.85
CA GLU A 285 5.44 -7.58 -16.04
C GLU A 285 4.08 -6.90 -15.85
N MET A 286 4.06 -5.57 -15.94
CA MET A 286 2.87 -4.74 -15.76
C MET A 286 2.60 -3.99 -17.09
N GLY A 287 2.18 -4.75 -18.09
CA GLY A 287 2.05 -4.24 -19.46
C GLY A 287 3.41 -3.88 -20.04
N LYS A 288 3.68 -2.58 -20.18
CA LYS A 288 5.00 -2.08 -20.61
C LYS A 288 5.95 -1.76 -19.45
N ASP A 289 5.42 -1.66 -18.22
CA ASP A 289 6.19 -1.37 -17.03
C ASP A 289 6.73 -2.68 -16.44
N VAL A 290 7.81 -2.59 -15.65
CA VAL A 290 8.31 -3.70 -14.82
C VAL A 290 8.17 -3.33 -13.36
N LEU A 291 7.49 -4.16 -12.58
CA LEU A 291 7.37 -3.99 -11.14
C LEU A 291 8.42 -4.86 -10.42
N PHE A 292 9.21 -4.24 -9.55
CA PHE A 292 10.04 -4.92 -8.54
C PHE A 292 9.30 -4.93 -7.20
N ASP A 293 8.98 -6.13 -6.71
CA ASP A 293 8.46 -6.40 -5.36
C ASP A 293 9.63 -6.69 -4.42
N CYS A 294 10.08 -5.68 -3.67
CA CYS A 294 11.21 -5.78 -2.74
C CYS A 294 10.70 -6.04 -1.31
N ARG A 295 11.29 -7.02 -0.62
CA ARG A 295 10.93 -7.44 0.74
C ARG A 295 12.06 -7.15 1.72
N PHE A 296 11.72 -6.56 2.86
CA PHE A 296 12.68 -6.21 3.93
C PHE A 296 12.54 -7.08 5.19
N SER A 297 11.48 -7.90 5.26
CA SER A 297 11.24 -8.94 6.27
C SER A 297 11.29 -10.35 5.69
#